data_AF-A5Z5P7-F1
#
_entry.id   AF-A5Z5P7-F1
#
_cell.length_a   1.000
_cell.length_b   1.000
_cell.length_c   1.000
_cell.angle_alpha   90.00
_cell.angle_beta   90.00
_cell.angle_gamma   90.00
#
_symmetry.space_group_name_H-M   'P 1'
#
loop_
_entity.id
_entity.type
_entity.pdbx_description
1 polymer ?
#
loop_
_entity_poly.entity_id
_entity_poly.type
_entity_poly.pdbx_seq_one_letter_code
_entity_poly.pdbx_strand_id
1 'polypeptide(L)'
;MADFLMLVIVDKTENTYSFLQLNRDTMTEVALIDHNGEGEATANIQLCTAHWYGGNREQSCENTVKSVKKLLGGIQIDGYYELNMSEIPKLNNMVDGVTVTLEDDFSKKYPKMKKGATINLDDEQAYAYVHDRYGVGNEENTSRMKRQQQYMTGFFKKLQEKVKANPNYANEVFESLQDVSTTDITIGKISNISNIFASGTDKGIFELAGKSKIGQALGDEIDHMEFYVNKKAMVSTMSELFGIVEQKNKE
;
A
#
# COMPACT_ATOMS: atom_id res chain seq x y z
N MET A 1 11.34 -3.75 5.92
CA MET A 1 10.80 -2.45 5.45
C MET A 1 9.53 -2.71 4.67
N ALA A 2 8.59 -1.75 4.63
CA ALA A 2 7.38 -1.85 3.82
C ALA A 2 7.57 -1.14 2.47
N ASP A 3 7.52 -1.89 1.37
CA ASP A 3 7.77 -1.38 0.00
C ASP A 3 6.51 -0.91 -0.73
N PHE A 4 5.35 -1.39 -0.30
CA PHE A 4 4.04 -0.98 -0.78
C PHE A 4 3.15 -0.72 0.43
N LEU A 5 2.61 0.49 0.51
CA LEU A 5 1.70 0.92 1.56
C LEU A 5 0.45 1.49 0.92
N MET A 6 -0.71 0.95 1.30
CA MET A 6 -2.00 1.41 0.83
C MET A 6 -2.98 1.40 1.99
N LEU A 7 -3.58 2.56 2.26
CA LEU A 7 -4.68 2.67 3.21
C LEU A 7 -5.98 2.46 2.44
N VAL A 8 -6.75 1.44 2.82
CA VAL A 8 -8.08 1.16 2.28
C VAL A 8 -9.10 1.91 3.13
N ILE A 9 -9.89 2.78 2.50
CA ILE A 9 -10.89 3.62 3.18
C ILE A 9 -12.26 3.20 2.70
N VAL A 10 -13.12 2.84 3.65
CA VAL A 10 -14.46 2.32 3.39
C VAL A 10 -15.47 3.19 4.12
N ASP A 11 -16.30 3.90 3.37
CA ASP A 11 -17.40 4.70 3.89
C ASP A 11 -18.69 3.88 3.80
N LYS A 12 -19.17 3.45 4.97
CA LYS A 12 -20.40 2.66 5.10
C LYS A 12 -21.67 3.50 4.95
N THR A 13 -21.59 4.80 5.15
CA THR A 13 -22.75 5.71 5.09
C THR A 13 -23.09 6.02 3.65
N GLU A 14 -22.08 6.41 2.87
CA GLU A 14 -22.22 6.72 1.44
C GLU A 14 -22.06 5.48 0.54
N ASN A 15 -21.77 4.31 1.13
CA ASN A 15 -21.46 3.07 0.44
C ASN A 15 -20.36 3.27 -0.64
N THR A 16 -19.24 3.85 -0.24
CA THR A 16 -18.11 4.13 -1.14
C THR A 16 -16.81 3.55 -0.59
N TYR A 17 -15.85 3.32 -1.47
CA TYR A 17 -14.49 2.95 -1.08
C TYR A 17 -13.47 3.73 -1.88
N SER A 18 -12.30 3.93 -1.27
CA SER A 18 -11.16 4.61 -1.88
C SER A 18 -9.87 4.02 -1.34
N PHE A 19 -8.77 4.30 -2.03
CA PHE A 19 -7.44 3.88 -1.62
C PHE A 19 -6.55 5.10 -1.52
N LEU A 20 -5.73 5.18 -0.48
CA LEU A 20 -4.63 6.15 -0.38
C LEU A 20 -3.32 5.38 -0.46
N GLN A 21 -2.64 5.44 -1.60
CA GLN A 21 -1.31 4.87 -1.73
C GLN A 21 -0.29 5.83 -1.12
N LEU A 22 0.54 5.31 -0.22
CA LEU A 22 1.53 6.09 0.50
C LEU A 22 2.91 5.84 -0.12
N ASN A 23 3.62 6.93 -0.41
CA ASN A 23 5.00 6.84 -0.87
C ASN A 23 5.87 6.31 0.29
N ARG A 24 6.59 5.22 0.06
CA ARG A 24 7.46 4.57 1.04
C ARG A 24 8.57 5.49 1.57
N ASP A 25 8.97 6.48 0.76
CA ASP A 25 10.02 7.46 1.05
C ASP A 25 9.47 8.66 1.85
N THR A 26 8.18 8.67 2.19
CA THR A 26 7.55 9.79 2.93
C THR A 26 8.21 9.98 4.29
N MET A 27 8.69 11.19 4.55
CA MET A 27 9.26 11.55 5.84
C MET A 27 8.15 11.68 6.89
N THR A 28 8.23 10.88 7.94
CA THR A 28 7.30 10.91 9.06
C THR A 28 8.01 10.52 10.36
N GLU A 29 7.35 10.78 11.48
CA GLU A 29 7.82 10.32 12.78
C GLU A 29 7.66 8.80 12.91
N VAL A 30 8.78 8.11 13.12
CA VAL A 30 8.90 6.67 13.30
C VAL A 30 9.43 6.38 14.70
N ALA A 31 8.80 5.44 15.41
CA ALA A 31 9.35 4.96 16.68
C ALA A 31 10.50 4.00 16.41
N LEU A 32 11.62 4.18 17.13
CA LEU A 32 12.80 3.35 17.02
C LEU A 32 12.71 2.23 18.05
N ILE A 33 12.07 1.13 17.64
CA ILE A 33 11.85 -0.06 18.46
C ILE A 33 13.01 -1.04 18.19
N ASP A 34 13.65 -1.50 19.25
CA ASP A 34 14.73 -2.47 19.20
C ASP A 34 14.22 -3.92 18.98
N HIS A 35 15.16 -4.87 18.92
CA HIS A 35 14.82 -6.28 18.72
C HIS A 35 14.12 -6.93 19.94
N ASN A 36 14.14 -6.30 21.10
CA ASN A 36 13.40 -6.74 22.28
C ASN A 36 11.97 -6.18 22.29
N GLY A 37 11.62 -5.32 21.33
CA GLY A 37 10.32 -4.66 21.27
C GLY A 37 10.25 -3.42 22.15
N GLU A 38 11.38 -2.87 22.60
CA GLU A 38 11.47 -1.70 23.46
C GLU A 38 11.96 -0.48 22.68
N GLY A 39 11.46 0.71 23.00
CA GLY A 39 11.89 1.92 22.31
C GLY A 39 11.13 3.17 22.73
N GLU A 40 11.84 4.15 23.27
CA GLU A 40 11.29 5.45 23.70
C GLU A 40 11.64 6.60 22.74
N ALA A 41 12.56 6.36 21.80
CA ALA A 41 12.99 7.36 20.84
C ALA A 41 12.14 7.36 19.57
N THR A 42 11.99 8.54 18.97
CA THR A 42 11.44 8.70 17.62
C THR A 42 12.44 9.42 16.73
N ALA A 43 12.36 9.17 15.43
CA ALA A 43 13.10 9.89 14.41
C ALA A 43 12.20 10.26 13.24
N ASN A 44 12.52 11.35 12.55
CA ASN A 44 11.83 11.73 11.32
C ASN A 44 12.58 11.14 10.12
N ILE A 45 12.15 9.95 9.69
CA ILE A 45 12.80 9.11 8.66
C ILE A 45 11.75 8.57 7.68
N GLN A 46 12.18 7.89 6.60
CA GLN A 46 11.25 7.36 5.60
C GLN A 46 10.26 6.37 6.21
N LEU A 47 8.97 6.50 5.86
CA LEU A 47 7.85 5.69 6.36
C LEU A 47 8.10 4.19 6.27
N CYS A 48 8.76 3.70 5.21
CA CYS A 48 9.06 2.28 5.05
C CYS A 48 9.91 1.66 6.17
N THR A 49 10.67 2.48 6.89
CA THR A 49 11.50 2.06 8.01
C THR A 49 10.70 1.75 9.26
N ALA A 50 9.47 2.29 9.40
CA ALA A 50 8.60 1.95 10.53
C ALA A 50 8.35 0.45 10.64
N HIS A 51 8.20 -0.22 9.50
CA HIS A 51 8.05 -1.67 9.46
C HIS A 51 9.35 -2.43 9.78
N TRP A 52 10.51 -1.81 9.60
CA TRP A 52 11.79 -2.39 9.99
C TRP A 52 11.97 -2.33 11.51
N TYR A 53 11.53 -1.25 12.14
CA TYR A 53 11.58 -1.07 13.59
C TYR A 53 10.40 -1.74 14.29
N GLY A 54 10.50 -3.05 14.50
CA GLY A 54 9.59 -3.82 15.33
C GLY A 54 10.31 -5.04 15.88
N GLY A 55 10.13 -5.36 17.16
CA GLY A 55 10.76 -6.52 17.78
C GLY A 55 10.23 -7.86 17.25
N ASN A 56 9.00 -7.85 16.70
CA ASN A 56 8.36 -8.97 16.02
C ASN A 56 7.46 -8.47 14.86
N ARG A 57 6.83 -9.40 14.13
CA ARG A 57 6.03 -9.09 12.94
C ARG A 57 4.84 -8.19 13.27
N GLU A 58 4.17 -8.43 14.38
CA GLU A 58 3.02 -7.68 14.86
C GLU A 58 3.44 -6.24 15.20
N GLN A 59 4.52 -6.07 15.98
CA GLN A 59 5.07 -4.77 16.34
C GLN A 59 5.55 -3.98 15.12
N SER A 60 6.11 -4.64 14.10
CA SER A 60 6.46 -4.00 12.83
C SER A 60 5.23 -3.43 12.13
N CYS A 61 4.12 -4.16 12.13
CA CYS A 61 2.85 -3.69 11.59
C CYS A 61 2.28 -2.52 12.41
N GLU A 62 2.24 -2.65 13.72
CA GLU A 62 1.74 -1.63 14.64
C GLU A 62 2.54 -0.33 14.56
N ASN A 63 3.88 -0.41 14.46
CA ASN A 63 4.71 0.78 14.29
C ASN A 63 4.46 1.46 12.94
N THR A 64 4.25 0.67 11.88
CA THR A 64 3.83 1.20 10.57
C THR A 64 2.50 1.94 10.67
N VAL A 65 1.49 1.33 11.29
CA VAL A 65 0.18 1.96 11.53
C VAL A 65 0.33 3.25 12.34
N LYS A 66 1.15 3.24 13.41
CA LYS A 66 1.44 4.41 14.24
C LYS A 66 2.06 5.55 13.43
N SER A 67 3.02 5.25 12.56
CA SER A 67 3.67 6.25 11.70
C SER A 67 2.74 6.81 10.62
N VAL A 68 1.87 5.97 10.03
CA VAL A 68 0.82 6.45 9.11
C VAL A 68 -0.20 7.33 9.83
N LYS A 69 -0.64 6.91 11.02
CA LYS A 69 -1.54 7.71 11.85
C LYS A 69 -0.96 9.08 12.18
N LYS A 70 0.32 9.15 12.55
CA LYS A 70 1.02 10.42 12.81
C LYS A 70 1.12 11.28 11.54
N LEU A 71 1.51 10.69 10.41
CA LEU A 71 1.58 11.36 9.12
C LEU A 71 0.25 12.04 8.76
N LEU A 72 -0.86 11.32 8.95
CA LEU A 72 -2.20 11.74 8.55
C LEU A 72 -2.95 12.54 9.62
N GLY A 73 -2.24 13.07 10.63
CA GLY A 73 -2.85 13.97 11.63
C GLY A 73 -3.71 13.28 12.68
N GLY A 74 -3.45 11.99 12.95
CA GLY A 74 -4.05 11.27 14.08
C GLY A 74 -5.32 10.49 13.74
N ILE A 75 -5.63 10.28 12.46
CA ILE A 75 -6.77 9.43 12.06
C ILE A 75 -6.73 8.05 12.73
N GLN A 76 -7.89 7.48 13.01
CA GLN A 76 -7.96 6.10 13.47
C GLN A 76 -7.80 5.16 12.27
N ILE A 77 -6.99 4.12 12.44
CA ILE A 77 -6.81 3.05 11.48
C ILE A 77 -7.34 1.81 12.16
N ASP A 78 -8.40 1.22 11.59
CA ASP A 78 -9.16 0.18 12.27
C ASP A 78 -8.49 -1.21 12.23
N GLY A 79 -7.39 -1.36 11.49
CA GLY A 79 -6.60 -2.58 11.39
C GLY A 79 -5.62 -2.56 10.23
N TYR A 80 -4.79 -3.59 10.14
CA TYR A 80 -3.78 -3.78 9.12
C TYR A 80 -3.81 -5.20 8.54
N TYR A 81 -3.30 -5.36 7.33
CA TYR A 81 -3.07 -6.66 6.71
C TYR A 81 -1.73 -6.63 5.99
N GLU A 82 -0.79 -7.43 6.47
CA GLU A 82 0.57 -7.55 5.93
C GLU A 82 0.75 -8.86 5.17
N LEU A 83 1.38 -8.75 4.01
CA LEU A 83 1.87 -9.89 3.25
C LEU A 83 3.29 -9.59 2.75
N ASN A 84 4.11 -10.64 2.74
CA ASN A 84 5.40 -10.58 2.07
C ASN A 84 5.21 -10.48 0.55
N MET A 85 6.07 -9.73 -0.13
CA MET A 85 6.08 -9.66 -1.59
C MET A 85 6.28 -11.04 -2.26
N SER A 86 6.89 -12.01 -1.57
CA SER A 86 6.98 -13.41 -2.02
C SER A 86 5.62 -14.07 -2.27
N GLU A 87 4.55 -13.53 -1.70
CA GLU A 87 3.18 -14.05 -1.84
C GLU A 87 2.43 -13.44 -3.04
N ILE A 88 3.01 -12.47 -3.75
CA ILE A 88 2.41 -11.90 -4.98
C ILE A 88 2.10 -12.98 -6.03
N PRO A 89 3.00 -13.94 -6.34
CA PRO A 89 2.70 -15.12 -7.15
C PRO A 89 1.40 -15.82 -6.74
N LYS A 90 1.23 -16.09 -5.45
CA LYS A 90 0.06 -16.79 -4.90
C LYS A 90 -1.21 -15.95 -5.05
N LEU A 91 -1.15 -14.65 -4.78
CA LEU A 91 -2.27 -13.72 -5.00
C LEU A 91 -2.67 -13.66 -6.48
N ASN A 92 -1.70 -13.55 -7.39
CA ASN A 92 -1.94 -13.50 -8.83
C ASN A 92 -2.64 -14.76 -9.32
N ASN A 93 -2.17 -15.93 -8.86
CA ASN A 93 -2.72 -17.22 -9.22
C ASN A 93 -4.19 -17.37 -8.82
N MET A 94 -4.56 -16.93 -7.61
CA MET A 94 -5.95 -16.99 -7.12
C MET A 94 -6.94 -16.30 -8.07
N VAL A 95 -6.53 -15.19 -8.67
CA VAL A 95 -7.41 -14.41 -9.56
C VAL A 95 -7.27 -14.76 -11.05
N ASP A 96 -6.62 -15.90 -11.36
CA ASP A 96 -6.27 -16.36 -12.72
C ASP A 96 -5.37 -15.38 -13.50
N GLY A 97 -4.54 -14.64 -12.78
CA GLY A 97 -3.65 -13.63 -13.31
C GLY A 97 -4.28 -12.25 -13.50
N VAL A 98 -3.43 -11.24 -13.41
CA VAL A 98 -3.80 -9.84 -13.58
C VAL A 98 -3.39 -9.32 -14.94
N THR A 99 -4.32 -8.73 -15.67
CA THR A 99 -4.04 -8.08 -16.96
C THR A 99 -3.59 -6.64 -16.75
N VAL A 100 -2.42 -6.29 -17.27
CA VAL A 100 -1.85 -4.93 -17.20
C VAL A 100 -1.36 -4.47 -18.57
N THR A 101 -1.29 -3.14 -18.77
CA THR A 101 -0.61 -2.53 -19.91
C THR A 101 0.74 -2.00 -19.45
N LEU A 102 1.82 -2.51 -20.01
CA LEU A 102 3.17 -2.22 -19.53
C LEU A 102 3.61 -0.80 -19.90
N GLU A 103 3.77 0.08 -18.92
CA GLU A 103 4.32 1.44 -19.14
C GLU A 103 5.86 1.47 -19.21
N ASP A 104 6.49 0.44 -18.63
CA ASP A 104 7.93 0.26 -18.59
C ASP A 104 8.33 -1.04 -19.31
N ASP A 105 9.57 -1.08 -19.80
CA ASP A 105 10.10 -2.24 -20.49
C ASP A 105 10.85 -3.16 -19.53
N PHE A 106 10.44 -4.44 -19.49
CA PHE A 106 11.05 -5.50 -18.68
C PHE A 106 11.73 -6.55 -19.55
N SER A 107 11.80 -6.34 -20.87
CA SER A 107 12.15 -7.35 -21.86
C SER A 107 13.60 -7.84 -21.76
N LYS A 108 14.46 -7.10 -21.06
CA LYS A 108 15.82 -7.54 -20.71
C LYS A 108 15.83 -8.85 -19.92
N LYS A 109 14.89 -9.02 -19.00
CA LYS A 109 14.76 -10.23 -18.15
C LYS A 109 13.56 -11.09 -18.58
N TYR A 110 12.47 -10.47 -19.03
CA TYR A 110 11.24 -11.14 -19.40
C TYR A 110 10.83 -10.79 -20.84
N PRO A 111 11.25 -11.57 -21.86
CA PRO A 111 11.14 -11.18 -23.28
C PRO A 111 9.73 -10.81 -23.77
N LYS A 112 8.68 -11.29 -23.09
CA LYS A 112 7.26 -11.01 -23.39
C LYS A 112 6.78 -9.68 -22.80
N MET A 113 7.47 -9.13 -21.80
CA MET A 113 7.08 -7.92 -21.09
C MET A 113 7.69 -6.67 -21.74
N LYS A 114 7.22 -6.34 -22.94
CA LYS A 114 7.65 -5.16 -23.70
C LYS A 114 6.77 -3.95 -23.36
N LYS A 115 7.37 -2.75 -23.36
CA LYS A 115 6.59 -1.52 -23.18
C LYS A 115 5.46 -1.40 -24.20
N GLY A 116 4.28 -1.02 -23.74
CA GLY A 116 3.04 -0.88 -24.52
C GLY A 116 2.26 -2.18 -24.71
N ALA A 117 2.81 -3.34 -24.35
CA ALA A 117 2.07 -4.59 -24.45
C ALA A 117 1.03 -4.69 -23.32
N THR A 118 -0.17 -5.16 -23.67
CA THR A 118 -1.18 -5.60 -22.70
C THR A 118 -1.06 -7.11 -22.55
N ILE A 119 -0.73 -7.57 -21.34
CA ILE A 119 -0.49 -8.99 -21.05
C ILE A 119 -1.23 -9.39 -19.78
N ASN A 120 -1.67 -10.65 -19.72
CA ASN A 120 -2.05 -11.29 -18.47
C ASN A 120 -0.78 -11.82 -17.81
N LEU A 121 -0.45 -11.26 -16.65
CA LEU A 121 0.77 -11.61 -15.92
C LEU A 121 0.65 -13.05 -15.40
N ASP A 122 1.66 -13.87 -15.70
CA ASP A 122 1.90 -15.07 -14.91
C ASP A 122 2.50 -14.72 -13.54
N ASP A 123 2.67 -15.71 -12.68
CA ASP A 123 3.02 -15.50 -11.28
C ASP A 123 4.42 -14.89 -11.09
N GLU A 124 5.39 -15.27 -11.94
CA GLU A 124 6.75 -14.70 -11.93
C GLU A 124 6.74 -13.26 -12.46
N GLN A 125 6.01 -13.02 -13.55
CA GLN A 125 5.82 -11.69 -14.13
C GLN A 125 5.10 -10.76 -13.16
N ALA A 126 4.11 -11.25 -12.40
CA ALA A 126 3.40 -10.48 -11.38
C ALA A 126 4.34 -10.01 -10.27
N TYR A 127 5.17 -10.92 -9.74
CA TYR A 127 6.20 -10.56 -8.77
C TYR A 127 7.12 -9.48 -9.33
N ALA A 128 7.70 -9.72 -10.51
CA ALA A 128 8.62 -8.78 -11.14
C ALA A 128 7.99 -7.41 -11.40
N TYR A 129 6.75 -7.38 -11.88
CA TYR A 129 6.04 -6.16 -12.21
C TYR A 129 5.80 -5.27 -10.97
N VAL A 130 5.46 -5.88 -9.84
CA VAL A 130 5.18 -5.21 -8.56
C VAL A 130 6.46 -4.84 -7.81
N HIS A 131 7.48 -5.70 -7.86
CA HIS A 131 8.69 -5.61 -7.04
C HIS A 131 9.87 -4.90 -7.72
N ASP A 132 10.18 -5.27 -8.97
CA ASP A 132 11.45 -4.90 -9.60
C ASP A 132 11.52 -3.38 -9.83
N ARG A 133 12.68 -2.80 -9.47
CA ARG A 133 13.01 -1.39 -9.62
C ARG A 133 14.20 -1.17 -10.55
N TYR A 134 15.26 -1.95 -10.36
CA TYR A 134 16.52 -1.77 -11.08
C TYR A 134 16.41 -2.26 -12.52
N GLY A 135 16.87 -1.44 -13.48
CA GLY A 135 16.81 -1.75 -14.90
C GLY A 135 15.42 -1.59 -15.53
N VAL A 136 14.45 -1.00 -14.80
CA VAL A 136 13.05 -0.81 -15.24
C VAL A 136 12.67 0.68 -15.13
N GLY A 137 12.16 1.25 -16.21
CA GLY A 137 11.66 2.62 -16.23
C GLY A 137 12.74 3.66 -15.88
N ASN A 138 12.41 4.61 -15.02
CA ASN A 138 13.35 5.61 -14.48
C ASN A 138 14.01 5.18 -13.16
N GLU A 139 13.79 3.93 -12.73
CA GLU A 139 14.27 3.34 -11.46
C GLU A 139 13.83 4.09 -10.19
N GLU A 140 12.96 5.10 -10.30
CA GLU A 140 12.40 5.82 -9.17
C GLU A 140 11.27 5.01 -8.51
N ASN A 141 11.07 5.25 -7.22
CA ASN A 141 9.96 4.65 -6.49
C ASN A 141 8.60 5.04 -7.08
N THR A 142 8.48 6.24 -7.65
CA THR A 142 7.25 6.76 -8.28
C THR A 142 6.81 5.90 -9.47
N SER A 143 7.74 5.42 -10.30
CA SER A 143 7.46 4.49 -11.40
C SER A 143 6.97 3.15 -10.87
N ARG A 144 7.59 2.62 -9.80
CA ARG A 144 7.14 1.37 -9.16
C ARG A 144 5.75 1.52 -8.53
N MET A 145 5.46 2.65 -7.88
CA MET A 145 4.15 2.93 -7.30
C MET A 145 3.03 2.85 -8.36
N LYS A 146 3.25 3.40 -9.55
CA LYS A 146 2.29 3.29 -10.67
C LYS A 146 2.02 1.85 -11.07
N ARG A 147 3.06 1.02 -11.18
CA ARG A 147 2.89 -0.41 -11.47
C ARG A 147 2.12 -1.14 -10.37
N GLN A 148 2.43 -0.83 -9.11
CA GLN A 148 1.70 -1.37 -7.96
C GLN A 148 0.22 -0.96 -8.01
N GLN A 149 -0.10 0.29 -8.36
CA GLN A 149 -1.49 0.74 -8.56
C GLN A 149 -2.20 -0.02 -9.69
N GLN A 150 -1.55 -0.15 -10.85
CA GLN A 150 -2.12 -0.89 -11.97
C GLN A 150 -2.40 -2.34 -11.61
N TYR A 151 -1.44 -3.00 -10.95
CA TYR A 151 -1.59 -4.38 -10.48
C TYR A 151 -2.74 -4.49 -9.49
N MET A 152 -2.79 -3.65 -8.44
CA MET A 152 -3.83 -3.71 -7.42
C MET A 152 -5.22 -3.39 -7.97
N THR A 153 -5.32 -2.45 -8.92
CA THR A 153 -6.58 -2.14 -9.61
C THR A 153 -7.08 -3.36 -10.39
N GLY A 154 -6.20 -4.02 -11.15
CA GLY A 154 -6.53 -5.24 -11.89
C GLY A 154 -6.86 -6.41 -10.97
N PHE A 155 -6.10 -6.59 -9.88
CA PHE A 155 -6.34 -7.60 -8.87
C PHE A 155 -7.70 -7.42 -8.20
N PHE A 156 -8.04 -6.22 -7.71
CA PHE A 156 -9.33 -5.99 -7.07
C PHE A 156 -10.51 -6.19 -8.03
N LYS A 157 -10.37 -5.78 -9.29
CA LYS A 157 -11.38 -6.05 -10.31
C LYS A 157 -11.62 -7.54 -10.51
N LYS A 158 -10.54 -8.33 -10.65
CA LYS A 158 -10.64 -9.79 -10.79
C LYS A 158 -11.20 -10.46 -9.53
N LEU A 159 -10.78 -10.02 -8.36
CA LEU A 159 -11.30 -10.49 -7.09
C LEU A 159 -12.81 -10.22 -6.98
N GLN A 160 -13.27 -9.03 -7.37
CA GLN A 160 -14.70 -8.70 -7.43
C GLN A 160 -15.46 -9.59 -8.41
N GLU A 161 -14.90 -9.92 -9.57
CA GLU A 161 -15.50 -10.87 -10.53
C GLU A 161 -15.66 -12.27 -9.90
N LYS A 162 -14.64 -12.76 -9.19
CA LYS A 162 -14.70 -14.03 -8.46
C LYS A 162 -15.72 -14.00 -7.32
N VAL A 163 -15.78 -12.91 -6.55
CA VAL A 163 -16.76 -12.72 -5.47
C VAL A 163 -18.20 -12.66 -5.99
N LYS A 164 -18.42 -12.04 -7.16
CA LYS A 164 -19.75 -12.03 -7.81
C LYS A 164 -20.21 -13.44 -8.19
N ALA A 165 -19.27 -14.31 -8.57
CA ALA A 165 -19.55 -15.72 -8.91
C ALA A 165 -19.69 -16.60 -7.67
N ASN A 166 -18.88 -16.36 -6.64
CA ASN A 166 -18.89 -17.04 -5.34
C ASN A 166 -18.74 -16.01 -4.22
N PRO A 167 -19.83 -15.62 -3.52
CA PRO A 167 -19.77 -14.63 -2.44
C PRO A 167 -18.78 -14.95 -1.31
N ASN A 168 -18.44 -16.22 -1.11
CA ASN A 168 -17.47 -16.65 -0.09
C ASN A 168 -16.01 -16.54 -0.54
N TYR A 169 -15.75 -16.22 -1.81
CA TYR A 169 -14.40 -16.30 -2.38
C TYR A 169 -13.39 -15.38 -1.68
N ALA A 170 -13.81 -14.20 -1.23
CA ALA A 170 -12.92 -13.31 -0.47
C ALA A 170 -12.49 -13.91 0.88
N ASN A 171 -13.39 -14.65 1.53
CA ASN A 171 -13.09 -15.37 2.78
C ASN A 171 -12.14 -16.54 2.50
N GLU A 172 -12.35 -17.29 1.41
CA GLU A 172 -11.45 -18.37 0.98
C GLU A 172 -10.02 -17.84 0.72
N VAL A 173 -9.89 -16.69 0.05
CA VAL A 173 -8.60 -16.03 -0.16
C VAL A 173 -7.96 -15.65 1.17
N PHE A 174 -8.71 -15.01 2.08
CA PHE A 174 -8.21 -14.62 3.39
C PHE A 174 -7.72 -15.82 4.22
N GLU A 175 -8.51 -16.89 4.29
CA GLU A 175 -8.16 -18.13 5.00
C GLU A 175 -6.90 -18.79 4.40
N SER A 176 -6.79 -18.83 3.07
CA SER A 176 -5.65 -19.44 2.39
C SER A 176 -4.31 -18.69 2.60
N LEU A 177 -4.38 -17.43 3.05
CA LEU A 177 -3.23 -16.56 3.29
C LEU A 177 -2.96 -16.34 4.78
N GLN A 178 -3.77 -16.93 5.67
CA GLN A 178 -3.67 -16.70 7.10
C GLN A 178 -2.29 -17.07 7.66
N ASP A 179 -1.69 -18.18 7.20
CA ASP A 179 -0.38 -18.65 7.68
C ASP A 179 0.80 -17.80 7.19
N VAL A 180 0.60 -17.00 6.15
CA VAL A 180 1.65 -16.18 5.52
C VAL A 180 1.44 -14.68 5.72
N SER A 181 0.35 -14.29 6.38
CA SER A 181 0.00 -12.90 6.66
C SER A 181 0.14 -12.55 8.14
N THR A 182 0.35 -11.27 8.43
CA THR A 182 0.24 -10.71 9.78
C THR A 182 -0.91 -9.72 9.77
N THR A 183 -1.93 -9.91 10.61
CA THR A 183 -3.12 -9.06 10.60
C THR A 183 -3.85 -9.07 11.94
N ASP A 184 -4.45 -7.94 12.29
CA ASP A 184 -5.44 -7.80 13.37
C ASP A 184 -6.89 -7.72 12.84
N ILE A 185 -7.07 -7.82 11.52
CA ILE A 185 -8.37 -7.77 10.86
C ILE A 185 -9.03 -9.14 10.95
N THR A 186 -10.27 -9.16 11.41
CA THR A 186 -11.07 -10.39 11.47
C THR A 186 -11.71 -10.73 10.13
N ILE A 187 -12.01 -12.02 9.92
CA ILE A 187 -12.72 -12.49 8.72
C ILE A 187 -14.06 -11.76 8.52
N GLY A 188 -14.81 -11.48 9.59
CA GLY A 188 -16.05 -10.72 9.50
C GLY A 188 -15.86 -9.29 9.00
N LYS A 189 -14.70 -8.67 9.31
CA LYS A 189 -14.35 -7.35 8.77
C LYS A 189 -13.96 -7.44 7.30
N ILE A 190 -13.26 -8.50 6.88
CA ILE A 190 -13.00 -8.77 5.46
C ILE A 190 -14.32 -8.94 4.70
N SER A 191 -15.24 -9.78 5.18
CA SER A 191 -16.55 -9.97 4.54
C SER A 191 -17.31 -8.65 4.38
N ASN A 192 -17.26 -7.77 5.39
CA ASN A 192 -17.88 -6.44 5.31
C ASN A 192 -17.22 -5.54 4.23
N ILE A 193 -15.88 -5.52 4.17
CA ILE A 193 -15.14 -4.78 3.14
C ILE A 193 -15.47 -5.34 1.75
N SER A 194 -15.48 -6.65 1.58
CA SER A 194 -15.81 -7.32 0.32
C SER A 194 -17.22 -6.99 -0.17
N ASN A 195 -18.20 -6.95 0.73
CA ASN A 195 -19.57 -6.55 0.39
C ASN A 195 -19.64 -5.11 -0.14
N ILE A 196 -18.88 -4.18 0.45
CA ILE A 196 -18.82 -2.80 0.00
C ILE A 196 -18.03 -2.69 -1.31
N PHE A 197 -16.98 -3.49 -1.52
CA PHE A 197 -16.29 -3.53 -2.80
C PHE A 197 -17.18 -4.05 -3.93
N ALA A 198 -18.08 -5.00 -3.62
CA ALA A 198 -18.99 -5.58 -4.61
C ALA A 198 -20.16 -4.66 -5.00
N SER A 199 -20.60 -3.78 -4.10
CA SER A 199 -21.83 -2.98 -4.25
C SER A 199 -21.64 -1.47 -4.21
N GLY A 200 -20.54 -1.00 -3.62
CA GLY A 200 -20.24 0.40 -3.40
C GLY A 200 -19.55 1.07 -4.57
N THR A 201 -19.47 2.39 -4.50
CA THR A 201 -18.83 3.21 -5.53
C THR A 201 -17.33 3.30 -5.29
N ASP A 202 -16.54 2.96 -6.31
CA ASP A 202 -15.09 3.19 -6.33
C ASP A 202 -14.79 4.68 -6.54
N LYS A 203 -14.16 5.32 -5.57
CA LYS A 203 -13.67 6.70 -5.67
C LYS A 203 -12.24 6.78 -6.23
N GLY A 204 -11.59 5.63 -6.45
CA GLY A 204 -10.26 5.53 -7.04
C GLY A 204 -9.12 5.57 -6.02
N ILE A 205 -7.91 5.70 -6.56
CA ILE A 205 -6.66 5.73 -5.81
C ILE A 205 -6.16 7.16 -5.71
N PHE A 206 -5.91 7.60 -4.48
CA PHE A 206 -5.38 8.89 -4.11
C PHE A 206 -3.90 8.75 -3.74
N GLU A 207 -3.18 9.85 -3.94
CA GLU A 207 -1.80 10.01 -3.51
C GLU A 207 -1.64 11.35 -2.79
N LEU A 208 -0.65 11.44 -1.90
CA LEU A 208 -0.29 12.70 -1.28
C LEU A 208 0.67 13.48 -2.18
N ALA A 209 0.30 14.68 -2.58
CA ALA A 209 1.22 15.55 -3.31
C ALA A 209 2.39 16.01 -2.42
N GLY A 210 3.58 16.12 -3.01
CA GLY A 210 4.79 16.47 -2.27
C GLY A 210 5.98 16.69 -3.18
N LYS A 211 7.17 16.75 -2.58
CA LYS A 211 8.43 16.91 -3.31
C LYS A 211 9.45 15.89 -2.83
N SER A 212 10.14 15.27 -3.79
CA SER A 212 11.27 14.41 -3.53
C SER A 212 12.57 15.20 -3.51
N LYS A 213 13.51 14.80 -2.64
CA LYS A 213 14.90 15.25 -2.67
C LYS A 213 15.81 14.12 -2.19
N ILE A 214 17.09 14.21 -2.53
CA ILE A 214 18.11 13.37 -1.92
C ILE A 214 18.42 13.91 -0.53
N GLY A 215 18.54 13.02 0.44
CA GLY A 215 18.97 13.34 1.79
C GLY A 215 19.56 12.13 2.52
N GLN A 216 19.98 12.36 3.75
CA GLN A 216 20.71 11.40 4.58
C GLN A 216 20.06 11.24 5.96
N ALA A 217 18.72 11.39 6.05
CA ALA A 217 18.00 11.32 7.32
C ALA A 217 18.21 9.98 8.08
N LEU A 218 18.62 8.91 7.40
CA LEU A 218 18.94 7.63 8.01
C LEU A 218 20.27 7.62 8.77
N GLY A 219 21.16 8.57 8.51
CA GLY A 219 22.46 8.68 9.20
C GLY A 219 23.44 7.54 8.88
N ASP A 220 23.24 6.82 7.78
CA ASP A 220 24.07 5.70 7.33
C ASP A 220 25.15 6.11 6.31
N GLU A 221 25.37 7.42 6.14
CA GLU A 221 26.31 8.02 5.18
C GLU A 221 25.99 7.69 3.71
N ILE A 222 24.76 7.22 3.42
CA ILE A 222 24.29 6.91 2.08
C ILE A 222 23.22 7.93 1.69
N ASP A 223 23.25 8.34 0.43
CA ASP A 223 22.22 9.19 -0.15
C ASP A 223 20.96 8.38 -0.44
N HIS A 224 19.85 8.81 0.15
CA HIS A 224 18.54 8.19 -0.04
C HIS A 224 17.53 9.18 -0.62
N MET A 225 16.54 8.64 -1.31
CA MET A 225 15.38 9.44 -1.69
C MET A 225 14.52 9.70 -0.44
N GLU A 226 14.10 10.95 -0.29
CA GLU A 226 13.21 11.43 0.75
C GLU A 226 12.02 12.15 0.12
N PHE A 227 10.81 11.87 0.58
CA PHE A 227 9.60 12.50 0.08
C PHE A 227 8.92 13.35 1.16
N TYR A 228 8.70 14.63 0.86
CA TYR A 228 8.11 15.59 1.79
C TYR A 228 6.71 15.97 1.30
N VAL A 229 5.71 15.56 2.08
CA VAL A 229 4.29 15.84 1.79
C VAL A 229 4.00 17.34 1.89
N ASN A 230 3.26 17.85 0.91
CA ASN A 230 2.70 19.19 0.98
C ASN A 230 1.50 19.18 1.94
N LYS A 231 1.66 19.75 3.13
CA LYS A 231 0.62 19.78 4.17
C LYS A 231 -0.73 20.34 3.69
N LYS A 232 -0.74 21.37 2.84
CA LYS A 232 -2.00 21.95 2.32
C LYS A 232 -2.70 20.99 1.37
N ALA A 233 -1.94 20.36 0.47
CA ALA A 233 -2.49 19.36 -0.44
C ALA A 233 -2.99 18.13 0.32
N MET A 234 -2.25 17.69 1.35
CA MET A 234 -2.67 16.61 2.24
C MET A 234 -4.00 16.93 2.91
N VAL A 235 -4.18 18.12 3.48
CA VAL A 235 -5.48 18.51 4.08
C VAL A 235 -6.60 18.41 3.05
N SER A 236 -6.40 18.88 1.82
CA SER A 236 -7.38 18.75 0.75
C SER A 236 -7.73 17.28 0.45
N THR A 237 -6.73 16.41 0.29
CA THR A 237 -6.92 14.98 0.06
C THR A 237 -7.65 14.31 1.23
N MET A 238 -7.27 14.65 2.46
CA MET A 238 -7.89 14.11 3.67
C MET A 238 -9.34 14.58 3.85
N SER A 239 -9.64 15.83 3.51
CA SER A 239 -11.01 16.36 3.48
C SER A 239 -11.88 15.63 2.45
N GLU A 240 -11.34 15.30 1.28
CA GLU A 240 -12.04 14.54 0.25
C GLU A 240 -12.29 13.08 0.65
N LEU A 241 -11.29 12.43 1.24
CA LEU A 241 -11.36 11.02 1.65
C LEU A 241 -12.25 10.79 2.88
N PHE A 242 -12.18 11.68 3.88
CA PHE A 242 -12.81 11.49 5.19
C PHE A 242 -13.92 12.51 5.49
N GLY A 243 -14.24 13.41 4.57
CA GLY A 243 -15.23 14.47 4.79
C GLY A 243 -14.83 15.46 5.88
N ILE A 244 -13.52 15.59 6.16
CA ILE A 244 -13.03 16.47 7.24
C ILE A 244 -13.25 17.93 6.85
N VAL A 245 -14.02 18.66 7.65
CA VAL A 245 -14.20 20.10 7.50
C VAL A 245 -13.16 20.82 8.35
N GLU A 246 -12.39 21.72 7.74
CA GLU A 246 -11.44 22.57 8.46
C GLU A 246 -12.22 23.44 9.46
N GLN A 247 -12.04 23.18 10.76
CA GLN A 247 -12.49 24.11 11.77
C GLN A 247 -11.53 25.30 11.76
N LYS A 248 -12.00 26.43 11.24
CA LYS A 248 -11.36 27.72 11.51
C LYS A 248 -11.47 27.94 13.01
N ASN A 249 -10.38 27.74 13.74
CA ASN A 249 -10.29 28.16 15.13
C ASN A 249 -10.67 29.65 15.18
N LYS A 250 -11.76 29.97 15.89
CA LYS A 250 -11.99 31.32 16.35
C LYS A 250 -10.89 31.61 17.37
N GLU A 251 -10.00 32.53 17.02
CA GLU A 251 -9.11 33.20 17.98
C GLU A 251 -9.91 33.79 19.15
#